data_AF-A0A1J9QDD4-F1
#
_entry.id   AF-A0A1J9QDD4-F1
#
_cell.length_a   1.000
_cell.length_b   1.000
_cell.length_c   1.000
_cell.angle_alpha   90.00
_cell.angle_beta   90.00
_cell.angle_gamma   90.00
#
_symmetry.space_group_name_H-M   'P 1'
#
loop_
_entity.id
_entity.type
_entity.pdbx_description
1 polymer ?
#
loop_
_entity_poly.entity_id
_entity_poly.type
_entity_poly.pdbx_seq_one_letter_code
_entity_poly.pdbx_strand_id
1 'polypeptide(L)'
;MENCIHLIQPAPPGLETAVPLVLIHDGGGTTVSYCYLDFLDRAVYGIQNPRLYSGQPWAHGLPEMARVYADLILSVVPSGPLLLGGWSLGGLLSLEVANILLRISAVRIVGMVMVDSIYPPAISPATSNVVGPQPVFSKDTRPETRRIVSQCMKLAQSMADNWIPPVWSGCTDLELALRRAELEKELSLIDPKPPKKVEHCTITVARGSDHRRENGPTVLEQIPDLPSIPKTILFRCDDYVPVSRPEIPGAVCRVDIVRELHTLGWEKYPNNFTPTVLNIPGHHFNVFTDDYIDEVSAQIKHACRMLEHESI
;
A
#
# COMPACT_ATOMS: atom_id res chain seq x y z
N MET A 1 -12.08 0.38 -16.29
CA MET A 1 -11.13 0.22 -15.16
C MET A 1 -9.70 0.18 -15.66
N GLU A 2 -9.39 -0.42 -16.81
CA GLU A 2 -8.02 -0.50 -17.38
C GLU A 2 -7.25 0.85 -17.46
N ASN A 3 -7.93 1.99 -17.61
CA ASN A 3 -7.27 3.31 -17.70
C ASN A 3 -6.70 3.86 -16.37
N CYS A 4 -6.73 3.09 -15.27
CA CYS A 4 -6.27 3.57 -13.96
C CYS A 4 -4.84 3.13 -13.60
N ILE A 5 -4.22 2.30 -14.43
CA ILE A 5 -2.78 2.01 -14.39
C ILE A 5 -2.13 2.53 -15.68
N HIS A 6 -1.03 3.26 -15.57
CA HIS A 6 -0.34 3.84 -16.73
C HIS A 6 1.16 3.81 -16.57
N LEU A 7 1.87 3.71 -17.69
CA LEU A 7 3.32 3.81 -17.73
C LEU A 7 3.73 5.28 -17.50
N ILE A 8 4.47 5.53 -16.43
CA ILE A 8 5.06 6.84 -16.09
C ILE A 8 6.42 6.98 -16.77
N GLN A 9 7.28 5.96 -16.66
CA GLN A 9 8.60 5.92 -17.28
C GLN A 9 8.76 4.60 -18.03
N PRO A 10 9.16 4.60 -19.32
CA PRO A 10 9.58 3.37 -19.99
C PRO A 10 10.94 2.91 -19.46
N ALA A 11 11.22 1.61 -19.56
CA ALA A 11 12.59 1.12 -19.37
C ALA A 11 13.50 1.71 -20.46
N PRO A 12 14.74 2.10 -20.12
CA PRO A 12 15.69 2.62 -21.12
C PRO A 12 16.19 1.48 -22.01
N PRO A 13 16.73 1.82 -23.20
CA PRO A 13 17.44 0.86 -24.03
C PRO A 13 18.54 0.13 -23.23
N GLY A 14 18.52 -1.21 -23.27
CA GLY A 14 19.47 -2.07 -22.56
C GLY A 14 19.10 -2.42 -21.12
N LEU A 15 18.00 -1.90 -20.57
CA LEU A 15 17.44 -2.30 -19.27
C LEU A 15 15.97 -2.72 -19.37
N GLU A 16 15.54 -3.22 -20.53
CA GLU A 16 14.16 -3.68 -20.78
C GLU A 16 13.76 -4.85 -19.87
N THR A 17 14.74 -5.59 -19.35
CA THR A 17 14.54 -6.71 -18.42
C THR A 17 14.70 -6.32 -16.95
N ALA A 18 14.97 -5.05 -16.63
CA ALA A 18 14.99 -4.57 -15.26
C ALA A 18 13.62 -4.76 -14.60
N VAL A 19 13.60 -5.07 -13.30
CA VAL A 19 12.34 -5.37 -12.59
C VAL A 19 11.41 -4.14 -12.64
N PRO A 20 10.18 -4.24 -13.16
CA PRO A 20 9.28 -3.09 -13.20
C PRO A 20 8.89 -2.66 -11.79
N LEU A 21 8.70 -1.35 -11.60
CA LEU A 21 8.19 -0.76 -10.36
C LEU A 21 6.75 -0.29 -10.58
N VAL A 22 5.82 -0.73 -9.73
CA VAL A 22 4.46 -0.19 -9.67
C VAL A 22 4.31 0.70 -8.44
N LEU A 23 3.92 1.96 -8.63
CA LEU A 23 3.66 2.94 -7.59
C LEU A 23 2.17 3.25 -7.46
N ILE A 24 1.61 3.05 -6.27
CA ILE A 24 0.21 3.30 -5.94
C ILE A 24 0.05 4.73 -5.40
N HIS A 25 -0.96 5.47 -5.85
CA HIS A 25 -1.22 6.85 -5.43
C HIS A 25 -1.27 7.04 -3.89
N ASP A 26 -1.04 8.28 -3.46
CA ASP A 26 -1.18 8.71 -2.07
C ASP A 26 -2.65 9.00 -1.69
N GLY A 27 -2.90 9.58 -0.52
CA GLY A 27 -4.24 9.95 -0.06
C GLY A 27 -5.01 10.87 -1.04
N GLY A 28 -4.30 11.64 -1.86
CA GLY A 28 -4.88 12.51 -2.88
C GLY A 28 -5.49 11.78 -4.08
N GLY A 29 -5.17 10.50 -4.28
CA GLY A 29 -5.77 9.68 -5.35
C GLY A 29 -5.12 9.84 -6.73
N THR A 30 -4.05 10.63 -6.86
CA THR A 30 -3.39 10.96 -8.13
C THR A 30 -1.98 10.39 -8.20
N THR A 31 -1.45 10.17 -9.40
CA THR A 31 -0.06 9.73 -9.63
C THR A 31 0.89 10.89 -9.96
N VAL A 32 0.40 12.14 -9.91
CA VAL A 32 1.14 13.32 -10.38
C VAL A 32 2.49 13.48 -9.68
N SER A 33 2.59 13.17 -8.39
CA SER A 33 3.86 13.20 -7.64
C SER A 33 4.94 12.31 -8.26
N TYR A 34 4.54 11.15 -8.80
CA TYR A 34 5.48 10.20 -9.41
C TYR A 34 5.92 10.64 -10.82
N CYS A 35 5.18 11.54 -11.47
CA CYS A 35 5.58 12.11 -12.76
C CYS A 35 6.76 13.10 -12.64
N TYR A 36 7.05 13.59 -11.42
CA TYR A 36 8.21 14.45 -11.16
C TYR A 36 9.48 13.66 -10.92
N LEU A 37 9.40 12.35 -10.65
CA LEU A 37 10.57 11.52 -10.39
C LEU A 37 11.54 11.56 -11.57
N ASP A 38 12.82 11.70 -11.26
CA ASP A 38 13.89 11.46 -12.21
C ASP A 38 13.91 10.00 -12.66
N PHE A 39 14.72 9.75 -13.67
CA PHE A 39 14.79 8.46 -14.33
C PHE A 39 15.29 7.33 -13.43
N LEU A 40 14.43 6.32 -13.20
CA LEU A 40 14.67 5.23 -12.25
C LEU A 40 15.35 3.98 -12.85
N ASP A 41 15.83 4.05 -14.10
CA ASP A 41 16.46 2.94 -14.83
C ASP A 41 15.57 1.68 -15.01
N ARG A 42 14.25 1.85 -15.06
CA ARG A 42 13.28 0.74 -15.21
C ARG A 42 11.94 1.24 -15.72
N ALA A 43 11.08 0.30 -16.12
CA ALA A 43 9.67 0.62 -16.32
C ALA A 43 9.02 0.99 -14.98
N VAL A 44 8.36 2.14 -14.94
CA VAL A 44 7.61 2.63 -13.77
C VAL A 44 6.16 2.79 -14.16
N TYR A 45 5.26 2.12 -13.45
CA TYR A 45 3.82 2.24 -13.61
C TYR A 45 3.21 2.99 -12.42
N GLY A 46 2.21 3.81 -12.68
CA GLY A 46 1.43 4.50 -11.66
C GLY A 46 -0.01 3.99 -11.62
N ILE A 47 -0.54 3.76 -10.42
CA ILE A 47 -1.97 3.49 -10.21
C ILE A 47 -2.66 4.72 -9.64
N GLN A 48 -3.60 5.26 -10.40
CA GLN A 48 -4.50 6.34 -9.97
C GLN A 48 -5.78 5.74 -9.35
N ASN A 49 -6.38 6.46 -8.40
CA ASN A 49 -7.65 6.03 -7.80
C ASN A 49 -8.76 5.95 -8.88
N PRO A 50 -9.34 4.76 -9.15
CA PRO A 50 -10.44 4.63 -10.11
C PRO A 50 -11.71 5.39 -9.73
N ARG A 51 -11.88 5.72 -8.44
CA ARG A 51 -12.99 6.52 -7.90
C ARG A 51 -12.62 8.00 -7.68
N LEU A 52 -11.49 8.48 -8.22
CA LEU A 52 -11.02 9.86 -8.07
C LEU A 52 -12.12 10.89 -8.39
N TYR A 53 -12.70 10.80 -9.59
CA TYR A 53 -13.70 11.77 -10.06
C TYR A 53 -15.11 11.48 -9.54
N SER A 54 -15.45 10.21 -9.30
CA SER A 54 -16.78 9.85 -8.79
C SER A 54 -16.93 10.14 -7.30
N GLY A 55 -15.82 10.22 -6.56
CA GLY A 55 -15.79 10.46 -5.12
C GLY A 55 -16.51 9.40 -4.28
N GLN A 56 -16.83 8.25 -4.89
CA GLN A 56 -17.60 7.20 -4.22
C GLN A 56 -16.73 6.51 -3.16
N PRO A 57 -17.27 6.24 -1.96
CA PRO A 57 -16.54 5.55 -0.90
C PRO A 57 -16.25 4.10 -1.29
N TRP A 58 -15.26 3.49 -0.66
CA TRP A 58 -14.99 2.05 -0.72
C TRP A 58 -15.66 1.38 0.47
N ALA A 59 -16.60 0.46 0.22
CA ALA A 59 -17.44 -0.13 1.25
C ALA A 59 -16.60 -0.89 2.29
N HIS A 60 -15.52 -1.55 1.85
CA HIS A 60 -14.59 -2.28 2.72
C HIS A 60 -13.20 -1.65 2.70
N GLY A 61 -13.13 -0.33 2.47
CA GLY A 61 -11.91 0.46 2.61
C GLY A 61 -10.75 0.02 1.71
N LEU A 62 -9.53 0.06 2.28
CA LEU A 62 -8.29 -0.27 1.57
C LEU A 62 -8.24 -1.72 1.03
N PRO A 63 -8.72 -2.75 1.76
CA PRO A 63 -8.80 -4.12 1.23
C PRO A 63 -9.59 -4.26 -0.09
N GLU A 64 -10.76 -3.61 -0.21
CA GLU A 64 -11.55 -3.60 -1.46
C GLU A 64 -10.78 -2.90 -2.58
N MET A 65 -10.18 -1.76 -2.26
CA MET A 65 -9.38 -0.97 -3.19
C MET A 65 -8.19 -1.79 -3.72
N ALA A 66 -7.51 -2.52 -2.84
CA ALA A 66 -6.36 -3.34 -3.19
C ALA A 66 -6.69 -4.52 -4.12
N ARG A 67 -7.90 -5.10 -4.04
CA ARG A 67 -8.34 -6.13 -5.00
C ARG A 67 -8.46 -5.57 -6.41
N VAL A 68 -9.04 -4.37 -6.54
CA VAL A 68 -9.09 -3.67 -7.82
C VAL A 68 -7.67 -3.36 -8.31
N TYR A 69 -6.73 -3.04 -7.42
CA TYR A 69 -5.36 -2.68 -7.84
C TYR A 69 -4.54 -3.92 -8.20
N ALA A 70 -4.75 -5.05 -7.53
CA ALA A 70 -4.17 -6.33 -7.94
C ALA A 70 -4.58 -6.69 -9.37
N ASP A 71 -5.86 -6.55 -9.72
CA ASP A 71 -6.34 -6.76 -11.11
C ASP A 71 -5.67 -5.81 -12.11
N LEU A 72 -5.52 -4.53 -11.75
CA LEU A 72 -4.82 -3.56 -12.59
C LEU A 72 -3.35 -3.93 -12.80
N ILE A 73 -2.66 -4.37 -11.75
CA ILE A 73 -1.26 -4.81 -11.84
C ILE A 73 -1.14 -6.03 -12.75
N LEU A 74 -2.01 -7.04 -12.58
CA LEU A 74 -1.98 -8.25 -13.40
C LEU A 74 -2.27 -7.97 -14.88
N SER A 75 -2.90 -6.83 -15.22
CA SER A 75 -3.11 -6.42 -16.61
C SER A 75 -1.83 -5.94 -17.32
N VAL A 76 -0.80 -5.50 -16.58
CA VAL A 76 0.47 -5.00 -17.13
C VAL A 76 1.68 -5.85 -16.74
N VAL A 77 1.64 -6.52 -15.59
CA VAL A 77 2.63 -7.47 -15.09
C VAL A 77 1.90 -8.77 -14.75
N PRO A 78 1.59 -9.63 -15.75
CA PRO A 78 0.80 -10.85 -15.53
C PRO A 78 1.56 -11.93 -14.76
N SER A 79 2.90 -11.91 -14.82
CA SER A 79 3.79 -12.83 -14.10
C SER A 79 5.21 -12.27 -14.04
N GLY A 80 6.07 -12.91 -13.24
CA GLY A 80 7.49 -12.52 -13.15
C GLY A 80 7.80 -11.57 -11.99
N PRO A 81 9.02 -11.00 -11.94
CA PRO A 81 9.45 -10.15 -10.84
C PRO A 81 8.72 -8.80 -10.86
N LEU A 82 8.37 -8.29 -9.68
CA LEU A 82 7.75 -6.99 -9.49
C LEU A 82 8.35 -6.28 -8.27
N LEU A 83 8.66 -5.00 -8.40
CA LEU A 83 8.80 -4.09 -7.27
C LEU A 83 7.48 -3.34 -7.09
N LEU A 84 7.02 -3.21 -5.85
CA LEU A 84 5.75 -2.56 -5.53
C LEU A 84 5.99 -1.45 -4.54
N GLY A 85 5.27 -0.34 -4.63
CA GLY A 85 5.45 0.73 -3.68
C GLY A 85 4.42 1.83 -3.74
N GLY A 86 4.63 2.82 -2.88
CA GLY A 86 3.81 4.01 -2.86
C GLY A 86 4.13 4.92 -1.69
N TRP A 87 3.77 6.18 -1.87
CA TRP A 87 3.87 7.23 -0.87
C TRP A 87 2.61 7.28 0.00
N SER A 88 2.79 7.44 1.31
CA SER A 88 1.71 7.65 2.27
C SER A 88 0.70 6.50 2.25
N LEU A 89 -0.57 6.75 1.92
CA LEU A 89 -1.59 5.72 1.72
C LEU A 89 -1.13 4.62 0.74
N GLY A 90 -0.36 4.98 -0.29
CA GLY A 90 0.15 4.07 -1.30
C GLY A 90 1.01 2.94 -0.73
N GLY A 91 1.73 3.20 0.38
CA GLY A 91 2.49 2.15 1.08
C GLY A 91 1.58 1.12 1.76
N LEU A 92 0.47 1.57 2.37
CA LEU A 92 -0.52 0.68 2.99
C LEU A 92 -1.22 -0.19 1.94
N LEU A 93 -1.61 0.44 0.83
CA LEU A 93 -2.20 -0.25 -0.31
C LEU A 93 -1.23 -1.24 -0.95
N SER A 94 0.06 -0.92 -0.96
CA SER A 94 1.09 -1.86 -1.44
C SER A 94 1.15 -3.13 -0.61
N LEU A 95 1.02 -3.04 0.72
CA LEU A 95 0.97 -4.22 1.59
C LEU A 95 -0.27 -5.08 1.31
N GLU A 96 -1.43 -4.45 1.16
CA GLU A 96 -2.68 -5.14 0.82
C GLU A 96 -2.61 -5.84 -0.53
N VAL A 97 -2.15 -5.11 -1.55
CA VAL A 97 -1.96 -5.63 -2.91
C VAL A 97 -0.95 -6.78 -2.90
N ALA A 98 0.16 -6.64 -2.18
CA ALA A 98 1.16 -7.71 -2.06
C ALA A 98 0.56 -8.97 -1.44
N ASN A 99 -0.20 -8.81 -0.34
CA ASN A 99 -0.84 -9.92 0.34
C ASN A 99 -1.84 -10.65 -0.58
N ILE A 100 -2.55 -9.93 -1.45
CA ILE A 100 -3.42 -10.53 -2.47
C ILE A 100 -2.61 -11.26 -3.54
N LEU A 101 -1.68 -10.56 -4.21
CA LEU A 101 -0.94 -11.09 -5.36
C LEU A 101 -0.15 -12.36 -5.03
N LEU A 102 0.47 -12.43 -3.84
CA LEU A 102 1.23 -13.60 -3.39
C LEU A 102 0.36 -14.84 -3.16
N ARG A 103 -0.96 -14.68 -3.00
CA ARG A 103 -1.91 -15.78 -2.81
C ARG A 103 -2.55 -16.25 -4.12
N ILE A 104 -2.69 -15.37 -5.11
CA ILE A 104 -3.56 -15.63 -6.29
C ILE A 104 -2.83 -15.62 -7.63
N SER A 105 -1.55 -15.26 -7.68
CA SER A 105 -0.85 -15.02 -8.95
C SER A 105 0.57 -15.59 -8.99
N ALA A 106 1.16 -15.63 -10.19
CA ALA A 106 2.56 -15.98 -10.41
C ALA A 106 3.51 -14.77 -10.37
N VAL A 107 3.04 -13.61 -9.89
CA VAL A 107 3.88 -12.43 -9.67
C VAL A 107 4.78 -12.68 -8.47
N ARG A 108 6.07 -12.45 -8.64
CA ARG A 108 7.08 -12.57 -7.59
C ARG A 108 7.48 -11.19 -7.13
N ILE A 109 6.98 -10.79 -5.97
CA ILE A 109 7.32 -9.49 -5.37
C ILE A 109 8.76 -9.56 -4.88
N VAL A 110 9.66 -8.86 -5.57
CA VAL A 110 11.09 -8.79 -5.24
C VAL A 110 11.29 -7.98 -3.96
N GLY A 111 10.50 -6.93 -3.79
CA GLY A 111 10.53 -6.09 -2.62
C GLY A 111 9.57 -4.91 -2.74
N MET A 112 9.53 -4.12 -1.69
CA MET A 112 8.64 -2.98 -1.57
C MET A 112 9.36 -1.69 -1.22
N VAL A 113 8.85 -0.58 -1.77
CA VAL A 113 9.27 0.78 -1.44
C VAL A 113 8.09 1.55 -0.84
N MET A 114 8.20 1.93 0.43
CA MET A 114 7.20 2.74 1.11
C MET A 114 7.78 4.12 1.36
N VAL A 115 7.15 5.18 0.86
CA VAL A 115 7.62 6.56 1.10
C VAL A 115 6.75 7.19 2.17
N ASP A 116 7.35 7.52 3.30
CA ASP A 116 6.74 8.22 4.44
C ASP A 116 5.36 7.69 4.85
N SER A 117 5.22 6.37 4.83
CA SER A 117 3.98 5.65 5.11
C SER A 117 3.96 5.23 6.57
N ILE A 118 3.18 5.92 7.39
CA ILE A 118 3.02 5.63 8.82
C ILE A 118 2.15 4.38 9.06
N TYR A 119 2.29 3.72 10.20
CA TYR A 119 1.36 2.69 10.65
C TYR A 119 0.16 3.32 11.39
N PRO A 120 -1.05 3.41 10.80
CA PRO A 120 -2.15 4.18 11.38
C PRO A 120 -2.59 3.72 12.79
N PRO A 121 -2.66 2.41 13.10
CA PRO A 121 -2.99 1.95 14.46
C PRO A 121 -1.99 2.36 15.55
N ALA A 122 -0.76 2.78 15.20
CA ALA A 122 0.19 3.30 16.18
C ALA A 122 -0.21 4.69 16.71
N ILE A 123 -1.11 5.39 16.03
CA ILE A 123 -1.55 6.73 16.41
C ILE A 123 -2.65 6.64 17.46
N SER A 124 -2.36 7.16 18.65
CA SER A 124 -3.38 7.31 19.68
C SER A 124 -4.37 8.42 19.29
N PRO A 125 -5.69 8.20 19.37
CA PRO A 125 -6.71 9.21 19.06
C PRO A 125 -6.82 10.34 20.11
N ALA A 126 -5.93 10.40 21.11
CA ALA A 126 -6.17 11.11 22.37
C ALA A 126 -5.71 12.59 22.41
N THR A 127 -5.14 13.16 21.35
CA THR A 127 -4.57 14.51 21.42
C THR A 127 -5.40 15.54 20.64
N SER A 128 -5.95 16.52 21.36
CA SER A 128 -6.81 17.58 20.81
C SER A 128 -6.09 18.56 19.88
N ASN A 129 -4.75 18.49 19.80
CA ASN A 129 -3.91 19.32 18.95
C ASN A 129 -3.54 18.68 17.60
N VAL A 130 -4.12 17.53 17.25
CA VAL A 130 -3.85 16.89 15.97
C VAL A 130 -4.69 17.52 14.87
N VAL A 131 -4.04 17.88 13.76
CA VAL A 131 -4.72 18.38 12.57
C VAL A 131 -4.61 17.39 11.41
N GLY A 132 -5.59 17.46 10.52
CA GLY A 132 -5.61 16.64 9.32
C GLY A 132 -4.49 16.97 8.32
N PRO A 133 -4.50 16.30 7.15
CA PRO A 133 -3.53 16.49 6.08
C PRO A 133 -3.35 17.96 5.68
N GLN A 134 -2.12 18.36 5.38
CA GLN A 134 -1.76 19.70 4.90
C GLN A 134 -1.16 19.60 3.47
N PRO A 135 -1.96 19.22 2.45
CA PRO A 135 -1.43 19.10 1.10
C PRO A 135 -0.92 20.44 0.57
N VAL A 136 0.25 20.41 -0.06
CA VAL A 136 0.82 21.56 -0.75
C VAL A 136 0.26 21.59 -2.18
N PHE A 137 -0.45 22.66 -2.53
CA PHE A 137 -0.95 22.88 -3.89
C PHE A 137 -0.16 24.01 -4.56
N SER A 138 0.21 23.82 -5.82
CA SER A 138 0.76 24.92 -6.61
C SER A 138 -0.26 26.04 -6.76
N LYS A 139 0.23 27.28 -6.91
CA LYS A 139 -0.62 28.46 -7.15
C LYS A 139 -1.57 28.27 -8.34
N ASP A 140 -1.13 27.52 -9.35
CA ASP A 140 -1.86 27.28 -10.60
C ASP A 140 -2.79 26.05 -10.55
N THR A 141 -2.81 25.31 -9.42
CA THR A 141 -3.71 24.16 -9.25
C THR A 141 -5.16 24.63 -9.26
N ARG A 142 -5.96 24.12 -10.21
CA ARG A 142 -7.37 24.48 -10.38
C ARG A 142 -8.17 24.24 -9.09
N PRO A 143 -9.13 25.13 -8.73
CA PRO A 143 -9.95 24.96 -7.53
C PRO A 143 -10.70 23.62 -7.46
N GLU A 144 -11.15 23.11 -8.62
CA GLU A 144 -11.79 21.80 -8.73
C GLU A 144 -10.84 20.66 -8.35
N THR A 145 -9.62 20.66 -8.89
CA THR A 145 -8.58 19.69 -8.53
C THR A 145 -8.29 19.72 -7.03
N ARG A 146 -8.17 20.91 -6.43
CA ARG A 146 -7.97 21.04 -4.97
C ARG A 146 -9.11 20.40 -4.18
N ARG A 147 -10.37 20.58 -4.61
CA ARG A 147 -11.55 19.98 -3.96
C ARG A 147 -11.54 18.46 -4.06
N ILE A 148 -11.30 17.91 -5.26
CA ILE A 148 -11.27 16.46 -5.50
C ILE A 148 -10.17 15.81 -4.66
N VAL A 149 -8.94 16.33 -4.71
CA VAL A 149 -7.82 15.81 -3.91
C VAL A 149 -8.13 15.88 -2.42
N SER A 150 -8.69 17.00 -1.94
CA SER A 150 -9.07 17.15 -0.54
C SER A 150 -10.16 16.16 -0.11
N GLN A 151 -11.12 15.86 -0.99
CA GLN A 151 -12.15 14.86 -0.74
C GLN A 151 -11.55 13.46 -0.68
N CYS A 152 -10.66 13.10 -1.61
CA CYS A 152 -9.95 11.82 -1.59
C CYS A 152 -9.12 11.67 -0.31
N MET A 153 -8.39 12.69 0.12
CA MET A 153 -7.61 12.64 1.36
C MET A 153 -8.48 12.38 2.60
N LYS A 154 -9.68 12.98 2.66
CA LYS A 154 -10.63 12.71 3.76
C LYS A 154 -11.11 11.26 3.77
N LEU A 155 -11.46 10.71 2.59
CA LEU A 155 -11.85 9.30 2.46
C LEU A 155 -10.68 8.37 2.82
N ALA A 156 -9.48 8.68 2.32
CA ALA A 156 -8.25 7.94 2.61
C ALA A 156 -7.96 7.89 4.11
N GLN A 157 -8.06 9.03 4.80
CA GLN A 157 -7.87 9.09 6.25
C GLN A 157 -8.91 8.23 6.97
N SER A 158 -10.20 8.35 6.62
CA SER A 158 -11.24 7.53 7.22
C SER A 158 -11.02 6.02 7.00
N MET A 159 -10.56 5.60 5.82
CA MET A 159 -10.23 4.21 5.55
C MET A 159 -8.99 3.74 6.33
N ALA A 160 -7.96 4.58 6.44
CA ALA A 160 -6.75 4.27 7.20
C ALA A 160 -7.03 4.15 8.72
N ASP A 161 -7.92 4.98 9.27
CA ASP A 161 -8.30 4.96 10.68
C ASP A 161 -9.07 3.68 11.06
N ASN A 162 -9.79 3.08 10.11
CA ASN A 162 -10.56 1.85 10.30
C ASN A 162 -9.87 0.62 9.68
N TRP A 163 -8.61 0.75 9.29
CA TRP A 163 -7.92 -0.28 8.53
C TRP A 163 -7.59 -1.51 9.38
N ILE A 164 -8.02 -2.69 8.92
CA ILE A 164 -7.59 -3.99 9.45
C ILE A 164 -6.49 -4.49 8.52
N PRO A 165 -5.19 -4.34 8.90
CA PRO A 165 -4.08 -4.65 8.00
C PRO A 165 -4.01 -6.16 7.67
N PRO A 166 -3.31 -6.53 6.58
CA PRO A 166 -3.12 -7.93 6.24
C PRO A 166 -2.36 -8.67 7.35
N VAL A 167 -2.50 -9.99 7.34
CA VAL A 167 -1.79 -10.88 8.27
C VAL A 167 -0.83 -11.73 7.45
N TRP A 168 0.37 -11.90 7.99
CA TRP A 168 1.49 -12.56 7.35
C TRP A 168 1.97 -13.74 8.19
N SER A 169 2.82 -14.57 7.60
CA SER A 169 3.49 -15.66 8.33
C SER A 169 4.21 -15.12 9.56
N GLY A 170 4.04 -15.81 10.70
CA GLY A 170 4.64 -15.41 11.97
C GLY A 170 3.86 -14.33 12.73
N CYS A 171 2.62 -14.01 12.35
CA CYS A 171 1.77 -13.11 13.12
C CYS A 171 1.55 -13.62 14.56
N THR A 172 1.74 -12.75 15.55
CA THR A 172 1.59 -13.08 16.97
C THR A 172 0.27 -12.60 17.58
N ASP A 173 -0.51 -11.81 16.84
CA ASP A 173 -1.77 -11.22 17.30
C ASP A 173 -2.98 -12.01 16.77
N LEU A 174 -3.57 -12.82 17.65
CA LEU A 174 -4.74 -13.65 17.33
C LEU A 174 -6.00 -12.81 17.07
N GLU A 175 -6.18 -11.69 17.76
CA GLU A 175 -7.37 -10.84 17.58
C GLU A 175 -7.34 -10.19 16.19
N LEU A 176 -6.19 -9.65 15.80
CA LEU A 176 -5.99 -9.14 14.44
C LEU A 176 -6.24 -10.24 13.40
N ALA A 177 -5.71 -11.45 13.62
CA ALA A 177 -5.88 -12.58 12.71
C ALA A 177 -7.35 -12.95 12.50
N LEU A 178 -8.13 -13.02 13.58
CA LEU A 178 -9.58 -13.30 13.53
C LEU A 178 -10.35 -12.20 12.80
N ARG A 179 -10.13 -10.93 13.17
CA ARG A 179 -10.79 -9.79 12.54
C ARG A 179 -10.47 -9.71 11.05
N ARG A 180 -9.22 -9.99 10.67
CA ARG A 180 -8.81 -10.01 9.27
C ARG A 180 -9.44 -11.17 8.50
N ALA A 181 -9.54 -12.35 9.10
CA ALA A 181 -10.19 -13.50 8.47
C ALA A 181 -11.69 -13.27 8.21
N GLU A 182 -12.39 -12.63 9.15
CA GLU A 182 -13.80 -12.23 8.98
C GLU A 182 -13.99 -11.25 7.82
N LEU A 183 -13.17 -10.21 7.78
CA LEU A 183 -13.16 -9.23 6.68
C LEU A 183 -12.87 -9.89 5.32
N GLU A 184 -11.91 -10.81 5.23
CA GLU A 184 -11.61 -11.52 3.98
C GLU A 184 -12.78 -12.40 3.51
N LYS A 185 -13.50 -13.00 4.47
CA LYS A 185 -14.73 -13.76 4.20
C LYS A 185 -15.82 -12.84 3.65
N GLU A 186 -16.07 -11.70 4.26
CA GLU A 186 -17.04 -10.71 3.76
C GLU A 186 -16.68 -10.25 2.35
N LEU A 187 -15.43 -9.87 2.14
CA LEU A 187 -14.94 -9.43 0.85
C LEU A 187 -15.07 -10.53 -0.22
N SER A 188 -14.90 -11.81 0.12
CA SER A 188 -15.05 -12.93 -0.84
C SER A 188 -16.48 -13.09 -1.38
N LEU A 189 -17.48 -12.57 -0.67
CA LEU A 189 -18.88 -12.60 -1.08
C LEU A 189 -19.22 -11.52 -2.13
N ILE A 190 -18.31 -10.57 -2.34
CA ILE A 190 -18.54 -9.38 -3.17
C ILE A 190 -18.17 -9.63 -4.64
N ASP A 191 -17.47 -10.73 -4.96
CA ASP A 191 -17.07 -11.04 -6.33
C ASP A 191 -17.13 -12.54 -6.68
N PRO A 192 -18.00 -12.92 -7.63
CA PRO A 192 -17.70 -14.01 -8.53
C PRO A 192 -17.78 -13.51 -9.98
N LYS A 193 -16.80 -12.73 -10.46
CA LYS A 193 -16.49 -12.80 -11.89
C LYS A 193 -16.00 -14.22 -12.20
N PRO A 194 -16.69 -14.98 -13.06
CA PRO A 194 -16.30 -16.36 -13.32
C PRO A 194 -14.94 -16.41 -14.02
N PRO A 195 -14.06 -17.37 -13.69
CA PRO A 195 -12.91 -17.66 -14.54
C PRO A 195 -13.42 -18.04 -15.93
N LYS A 196 -12.78 -17.49 -16.97
CA LYS A 196 -12.98 -17.96 -18.35
C LYS A 196 -12.83 -19.49 -18.34
N LYS A 197 -13.88 -20.20 -18.76
CA LYS A 197 -13.95 -21.66 -18.78
C LYS A 197 -12.65 -22.25 -19.33
N VAL A 198 -11.92 -22.95 -18.48
CA VAL A 198 -11.06 -24.05 -18.91
C VAL A 198 -11.88 -25.30 -18.65
N GLU A 199 -12.30 -25.97 -19.71
CA GLU A 199 -12.93 -27.27 -19.63
C GLU A 199 -11.92 -28.27 -19.06
N HIS A 200 -12.27 -29.02 -18.00
CA HIS A 200 -12.32 -30.49 -18.03
C HIS A 200 -12.67 -31.14 -16.67
N CYS A 201 -13.43 -32.22 -16.82
CA CYS A 201 -13.58 -33.43 -15.99
C CYS A 201 -14.23 -33.37 -14.60
N THR A 202 -15.50 -33.76 -14.60
CA THR A 202 -16.27 -34.40 -13.52
C THR A 202 -15.59 -35.64 -12.95
N ILE A 203 -15.55 -35.77 -11.62
CA ILE A 203 -15.49 -37.05 -10.90
C ILE A 203 -16.46 -37.03 -9.71
N THR A 204 -17.13 -38.17 -9.54
CA THR A 204 -18.24 -38.57 -8.69
C THR A 204 -17.97 -38.56 -7.18
N VAL A 205 -19.04 -38.30 -6.40
CA VAL A 205 -19.09 -38.34 -4.93
C VAL A 205 -19.33 -39.76 -4.42
N ALA A 206 -18.56 -40.20 -3.41
CA ALA A 206 -18.91 -41.34 -2.55
C ALA A 206 -19.11 -40.85 -1.11
N ARG A 207 -20.23 -41.24 -0.50
CA ARG A 207 -20.59 -41.00 0.91
C ARG A 207 -19.83 -41.96 1.82
N GLY A 208 -19.31 -41.44 2.92
CA GLY A 208 -18.84 -42.22 4.07
C GLY A 208 -19.04 -41.40 5.34
N SER A 209 -19.96 -41.85 6.19
CA SER A 209 -20.21 -41.34 7.53
C SER A 209 -19.20 -41.93 8.49
N ASP A 210 -18.53 -41.12 9.30
CA ASP A 210 -18.11 -41.57 10.63
C ASP A 210 -17.94 -40.41 11.61
N HIS A 211 -18.57 -40.54 12.77
CA HIS A 211 -18.51 -39.59 13.88
C HIS A 211 -17.33 -39.93 14.79
N ARG A 212 -16.30 -39.09 14.79
CA ARG A 212 -15.36 -38.97 15.91
C ARG A 212 -15.24 -37.52 16.34
N ARG A 213 -15.41 -37.31 17.65
CA ARG A 213 -15.15 -36.04 18.33
C ARG A 213 -13.63 -35.88 18.40
N GLU A 214 -13.08 -35.07 17.52
CA GLU A 214 -11.71 -34.57 17.63
C GLU A 214 -11.77 -33.12 18.16
N ASN A 215 -10.91 -32.82 19.13
CA ASN A 215 -10.66 -31.44 19.55
C ASN A 215 -10.23 -30.66 18.31
N GLY A 216 -11.09 -29.75 17.85
CA GLY A 216 -10.87 -29.01 16.62
C GLY A 216 -9.55 -28.23 16.68
N PRO A 217 -8.86 -28.05 15.53
CA PRO A 217 -7.64 -27.26 15.48
C PRO A 217 -7.95 -25.85 15.99
N THR A 218 -7.00 -25.28 16.75
CA THR A 218 -7.04 -23.88 17.15
C THR A 218 -7.15 -23.00 15.90
N VAL A 219 -7.80 -21.83 15.98
CA VAL A 219 -8.09 -21.02 14.78
C VAL A 219 -6.81 -20.67 14.00
N LEU A 220 -5.65 -20.58 14.67
CA LEU A 220 -4.33 -20.40 14.05
C LEU A 220 -3.90 -21.57 13.16
N GLU A 221 -4.26 -22.81 13.50
CA GLU A 221 -4.02 -24.02 12.70
C GLU A 221 -4.96 -24.13 11.49
N GLN A 222 -6.00 -23.27 11.41
CA GLN A 222 -6.92 -23.19 10.27
C GLN A 222 -6.61 -22.04 9.31
N ILE A 223 -5.63 -21.18 9.63
CA ILE A 223 -5.20 -20.13 8.73
C ILE A 223 -4.27 -20.77 7.69
N PRO A 224 -4.57 -20.69 6.38
CA PRO A 224 -3.73 -21.27 5.33
C PRO A 224 -2.30 -20.75 5.41
N ASP A 225 -1.33 -21.45 4.78
CA ASP A 225 0.07 -21.02 4.64
C ASP A 225 0.14 -19.55 4.22
N LEU A 226 0.31 -18.66 5.22
CA LEU A 226 0.33 -17.23 4.98
C LEU A 226 1.64 -16.88 4.29
N PRO A 227 1.61 -15.97 3.31
CA PRO A 227 2.85 -15.50 2.70
C PRO A 227 3.71 -14.78 3.74
N SER A 228 5.02 -14.79 3.52
CA SER A 228 5.92 -13.88 4.25
C SER A 228 5.77 -12.46 3.71
N ILE A 229 5.88 -11.48 4.60
CA ILE A 229 5.86 -10.06 4.21
C ILE A 229 7.06 -9.76 3.29
N PRO A 230 6.87 -9.07 2.14
CA PRO A 230 7.98 -8.71 1.28
C PRO A 230 9.01 -7.84 2.00
N LYS A 231 10.29 -8.02 1.65
CA LYS A 231 11.35 -7.09 2.05
C LYS A 231 10.95 -5.68 1.67
N THR A 232 11.08 -4.75 2.61
CA THR A 232 10.58 -3.39 2.43
C THR A 232 11.65 -2.39 2.82
N ILE A 233 11.87 -1.41 1.95
CA ILE A 233 12.58 -0.17 2.28
C ILE A 233 11.52 0.89 2.58
N LEU A 234 11.57 1.42 3.80
CA LEU A 234 10.74 2.53 4.25
C LEU A 234 11.57 3.80 4.18
N PHE A 235 11.20 4.73 3.31
CA PHE A 235 11.72 6.08 3.36
C PHE A 235 11.01 6.88 4.44
N ARG A 236 11.76 7.53 5.32
CA ARG A 236 11.25 8.40 6.38
C ARG A 236 11.67 9.84 6.11
N CYS A 237 10.71 10.75 6.03
CA CYS A 237 10.99 12.18 5.97
C CYS A 237 11.61 12.67 7.29
N ASP A 238 12.61 13.55 7.18
CA ASP A 238 13.33 14.11 8.33
C ASP A 238 12.56 15.25 9.02
N ASP A 239 11.82 16.05 8.25
CA ASP A 239 11.16 17.25 8.76
C ASP A 239 9.69 16.99 9.15
N TYR A 240 9.22 17.82 10.08
CA TYR A 240 7.81 17.92 10.44
C TYR A 240 7.05 18.79 9.44
N VAL A 241 5.81 18.44 9.16
CA VAL A 241 4.90 19.27 8.37
C VAL A 241 4.61 20.58 9.13
N PRO A 242 4.89 21.75 8.55
CA PRO A 242 4.57 23.02 9.17
C PRO A 242 3.06 23.18 9.36
N VAL A 243 2.62 23.36 10.61
CA VAL A 243 1.21 23.61 10.94
C VAL A 243 1.06 25.01 11.53
N SER A 244 0.34 25.88 10.82
CA SER A 244 -0.01 27.22 11.30
C SER A 244 -1.48 27.26 11.73
N ARG A 245 -1.74 27.01 13.01
CA ARG A 245 -3.07 27.04 13.64
C ARG A 245 -3.03 27.87 14.92
N PRO A 246 -3.15 29.20 14.84
CA PRO A 246 -3.14 30.07 16.03
C PRO A 246 -4.17 29.67 17.10
N GLU A 247 -5.27 29.04 16.67
CA GLU A 247 -6.34 28.53 17.50
C GLU A 247 -6.03 27.19 18.21
N ILE A 248 -4.96 26.50 17.81
CA ILE A 248 -4.51 25.22 18.38
C ILE A 248 -3.00 25.31 18.66
N PRO A 249 -2.58 25.84 19.83
CA PRO A 249 -1.17 25.89 20.20
C PRO A 249 -0.52 24.52 20.17
N GLY A 250 0.66 24.42 19.53
CA GLY A 250 1.39 23.15 19.38
C GLY A 250 0.69 22.14 18.47
N ALA A 251 -0.10 22.61 17.50
CA ALA A 251 -0.74 21.73 16.53
C ALA A 251 0.28 20.89 15.75
N VAL A 252 0.00 19.60 15.60
CA VAL A 252 0.86 18.64 14.87
C VAL A 252 0.05 17.99 13.77
N CYS A 253 0.64 17.83 12.58
CA CYS A 253 -0.02 17.11 11.50
C CYS A 253 -0.12 15.62 11.84
N ARG A 254 -1.24 14.99 11.50
CA ARG A 254 -1.50 13.57 11.81
C ARG A 254 -0.35 12.64 11.41
N VAL A 255 0.28 12.88 10.27
CA VAL A 255 1.40 12.06 9.75
C VAL A 255 2.66 12.17 10.61
N ASP A 256 2.78 13.20 11.44
CA ASP A 256 3.97 13.42 12.26
C ASP A 256 3.81 13.00 13.72
N ILE A 257 2.65 12.46 14.12
CA ILE A 257 2.43 11.98 15.49
C ILE A 257 3.45 10.90 15.88
N VAL A 258 3.90 10.13 14.89
CA VAL A 258 4.88 9.05 15.04
C VAL A 258 6.24 9.39 14.41
N ARG A 259 6.48 10.66 14.07
CA ARG A 259 7.70 11.10 13.36
C ARG A 259 8.99 10.73 14.10
N GLU A 260 8.98 10.81 15.42
CA GLU A 260 10.12 10.43 16.27
C GLU A 260 10.43 8.92 16.26
N LEU A 261 9.47 8.09 15.85
CA LEU A 261 9.67 6.65 15.78
C LEU A 261 10.41 6.29 14.49
N HIS A 262 11.49 5.52 14.63
CA HIS A 262 12.38 5.17 13.51
C HIS A 262 11.62 4.54 12.33
N THR A 263 10.69 3.62 12.62
CA THR A 263 9.88 2.93 11.63
C THR A 263 8.46 3.51 11.54
N LEU A 264 8.23 4.76 11.95
CA LEU A 264 6.93 5.45 11.81
C LEU A 264 5.73 4.66 12.39
N GLY A 265 5.95 3.96 13.51
CA GLY A 265 4.95 3.16 14.21
C GLY A 265 4.87 1.70 13.78
N TRP A 266 5.56 1.30 12.70
CA TRP A 266 5.55 -0.09 12.22
C TRP A 266 6.15 -1.10 13.20
N GLU A 267 6.92 -0.66 14.20
CA GLU A 267 7.40 -1.53 15.28
C GLU A 267 6.26 -2.15 16.11
N LYS A 268 5.04 -1.58 16.03
CA LYS A 268 3.83 -2.11 16.67
C LYS A 268 3.04 -3.10 15.79
N TYR A 269 3.44 -3.29 14.54
CA TYR A 269 2.71 -4.16 13.62
C TYR A 269 3.04 -5.65 13.91
N PRO A 270 2.07 -6.50 14.27
CA PRO A 270 2.34 -7.80 14.92
C PRO A 270 2.69 -8.92 13.93
N ASN A 271 3.44 -8.61 12.87
CA ASN A 271 3.81 -9.52 11.79
C ASN A 271 5.35 -9.62 11.60
N ASN A 272 6.12 -9.35 12.67
CA ASN A 272 7.58 -9.25 12.65
C ASN A 272 8.12 -8.35 11.51
N PHE A 273 7.37 -7.31 11.19
CA PHE A 273 7.71 -6.42 10.08
C PHE A 273 8.87 -5.51 10.48
N THR A 274 10.01 -5.70 9.82
CA THR A 274 11.26 -5.00 10.10
C THR A 274 11.76 -4.31 8.82
N PRO A 275 11.12 -3.22 8.38
CA PRO A 275 11.56 -2.52 7.18
C PRO A 275 12.95 -1.91 7.39
N THR A 276 13.77 -1.92 6.34
CA THR A 276 15.01 -1.13 6.33
C THR A 276 14.62 0.33 6.13
N VAL A 277 15.05 1.21 7.04
CA VAL A 277 14.68 2.63 6.99
C VAL A 277 15.79 3.44 6.36
N LEU A 278 15.45 4.25 5.35
CA LEU A 278 16.32 5.27 4.78
C LEU A 278 15.68 6.64 5.02
N ASN A 279 16.45 7.61 5.50
CA ASN A 279 15.94 8.97 5.65
C ASN A 279 15.99 9.71 4.31
N ILE A 280 15.03 10.61 4.10
CA ILE A 280 14.96 11.51 2.95
C ILE A 280 14.61 12.93 3.42
N PRO A 281 15.08 13.96 2.71
CA PRO A 281 14.86 15.34 3.12
C PRO A 281 13.40 15.79 2.97
N GLY A 282 13.07 16.90 3.61
CA GLY A 282 11.73 17.47 3.59
C GLY A 282 10.76 16.79 4.55
N HIS A 283 9.49 17.18 4.43
CA HIS A 283 8.37 16.67 5.22
C HIS A 283 7.38 15.92 4.32
N HIS A 284 6.42 15.22 4.93
CA HIS A 284 5.45 14.37 4.23
C HIS A 284 4.89 14.96 2.91
N PHE A 285 4.42 16.21 2.92
CA PHE A 285 3.74 16.85 1.77
C PHE A 285 4.63 17.63 0.77
N ASN A 286 5.95 17.69 0.94
CA ASN A 286 6.83 18.38 -0.01
C ASN A 286 7.94 17.48 -0.60
N VAL A 287 7.97 16.20 -0.24
CA VAL A 287 9.02 15.26 -0.68
C VAL A 287 9.15 15.09 -2.21
N PHE A 288 8.12 15.47 -2.98
CA PHE A 288 8.14 15.47 -4.45
C PHE A 288 8.22 16.88 -5.07
N THR A 289 8.65 17.89 -4.32
CA THR A 289 8.92 19.24 -4.88
C THR A 289 10.31 19.30 -5.51
N ASP A 290 10.52 20.30 -6.36
CA ASP A 290 11.80 20.56 -7.04
C ASP A 290 12.99 20.64 -6.06
N ASP A 291 12.75 21.04 -4.81
CA ASP A 291 13.79 21.15 -3.78
C ASP A 291 14.42 19.78 -3.38
N TYR A 292 13.67 18.68 -3.54
CA TYR A 292 14.04 17.35 -3.02
C TYR A 292 13.99 16.23 -4.05
N ILE A 293 13.38 16.47 -5.22
CA ILE A 293 13.03 15.41 -6.17
C ILE A 293 14.23 14.65 -6.71
N ASP A 294 15.36 15.31 -6.97
CA ASP A 294 16.59 14.68 -7.44
C ASP A 294 17.12 13.65 -6.42
N GLU A 295 17.19 14.05 -5.14
CA GLU A 295 17.68 13.20 -4.07
C GLU A 295 16.71 12.04 -3.79
N VAL A 296 15.41 12.33 -3.72
CA VAL A 296 14.36 11.33 -3.50
C VAL A 296 14.36 10.30 -4.64
N SER A 297 14.51 10.74 -5.88
CA SER A 297 14.58 9.85 -7.04
C SER A 297 15.84 8.97 -7.01
N ALA A 298 16.99 9.54 -6.68
CA ALA A 298 18.23 8.79 -6.50
C ALA A 298 18.13 7.74 -5.39
N GLN A 299 17.47 8.07 -4.28
CA GLN A 299 17.23 7.17 -3.16
C GLN A 299 16.27 6.04 -3.54
N ILE A 300 15.14 6.33 -4.19
CA ILE A 300 14.20 5.29 -4.68
C ILE A 300 14.92 4.35 -5.65
N LYS A 301 15.71 4.90 -6.57
CA LYS A 301 16.52 4.13 -7.52
C LYS A 301 17.54 3.23 -6.83
N HIS A 302 18.20 3.73 -5.78
CA HIS A 302 19.12 2.94 -4.97
C HIS A 302 18.39 1.80 -4.23
N ALA A 303 17.25 2.10 -3.60
CA ALA A 303 16.42 1.13 -2.90
C ALA A 303 15.94 0.00 -3.81
N CYS A 304 15.51 0.31 -5.04
CA CYS A 304 15.15 -0.73 -6.01
C CYS A 304 16.32 -1.71 -6.26
N ARG A 305 17.55 -1.20 -6.41
CA ARG A 305 18.74 -2.03 -6.58
C ARG A 305 19.06 -2.86 -5.33
N MET A 306 18.93 -2.29 -4.14
CA MET A 306 19.12 -3.03 -2.88
C MET A 306 18.17 -4.22 -2.79
N LEU A 307 16.87 -4.01 -3.07
CA LEU A 307 15.86 -5.07 -3.01
C LEU A 307 16.10 -6.18 -4.04
N GLU A 308 16.71 -5.87 -5.18
CA GLU A 308 17.07 -6.87 -6.21
C GLU A 308 18.32 -7.68 -5.85
N HIS A 309 19.29 -7.06 -5.17
CA HIS A 309 20.61 -7.67 -4.91
C HIS A 309 20.74 -8.33 -3.54
N GLU A 310 19.87 -8.01 -2.57
CA GLU A 310 19.84 -8.70 -1.28
C GLU A 310 19.18 -10.08 -1.40
N SER A 311 19.86 -11.00 -2.09
CA SER A 311 19.78 -12.43 -1.83
C SER A 311 21.14 -12.84 -1.26
N ILE A 312 21.26 -12.84 0.08
CA ILE A 312 22.36 -13.48 0.82
C ILE A 312 21.76 -14.63 1.59
#